data_AF-A0A2E1XC38-F1
#
_entry.id   AF-A0A2E1XC38-F1
#
_cell.length_a   1.000
_cell.length_b   1.000
_cell.length_c   1.000
_cell.angle_alpha   90.00
_cell.angle_beta   90.00
_cell.angle_gamma   90.00
#
_symmetry.space_group_name_H-M   'P 1'
#
loop_
_entity.id
_entity.type
_entity.pdbx_description
1 polymer ?
#
loop_
_entity_poly.entity_id
_entity_poly.type
_entity_poly.pdbx_seq_one_letter_code
_entity_poly.pdbx_strand_id
1 'polypeptide(L)'
;MTTKTQTPTVPEHGETVFIPLNKLKKHPQNARKTPHSEASIEAKAASIAAKGILQNLVVEPETDAEGEPTGCYLVSVGEGRRLAQLLRAKRKEIKRTEP
;
A
#
# COMPACT_ATOMS: atom_id res chain seq x y z
N MET A 1 1.25 -15.08 23.74
CA MET A 1 0.22 -14.75 22.72
C MET A 1 -0.41 -13.44 23.14
N THR A 2 -0.09 -12.33 22.47
CA THR A 2 -0.63 -11.00 22.80
C THR A 2 -1.29 -10.45 21.54
N THR A 3 -2.57 -10.77 21.39
CA THR A 3 -3.48 -10.09 20.46
C THR A 3 -3.70 -8.67 20.96
N LYS A 4 -3.01 -7.70 20.33
CA LYS A 4 -3.38 -6.28 20.48
C LYS A 4 -4.68 -6.05 19.75
N THR A 5 -5.76 -5.89 20.52
CA THR A 5 -7.02 -5.27 20.09
C THR A 5 -6.68 -3.90 19.54
N GLN A 6 -6.77 -3.72 18.22
CA GLN A 6 -6.64 -2.42 17.57
C GLN A 6 -8.05 -1.81 17.55
N THR A 7 -8.29 -0.94 18.52
CA THR A 7 -9.34 0.09 18.47
C THR A 7 -9.23 0.83 17.14
N PRO A 8 -10.34 1.19 16.45
CA PRO A 8 -10.28 1.99 15.23
C PRO A 8 -9.97 3.44 15.59
N THR A 9 -8.75 3.71 16.06
CA THR A 9 -8.19 5.06 16.06
C THR A 9 -7.90 5.39 14.62
N VAL A 10 -8.67 6.33 14.07
CA VAL A 10 -8.33 7.02 12.83
C VAL A 10 -6.85 7.45 12.97
N PRO A 11 -5.93 6.95 12.14
CA PRO A 11 -4.51 7.33 12.28
C PRO A 11 -4.39 8.83 12.11
N GLU A 12 -3.69 9.50 13.03
CA GLU A 12 -3.47 10.93 12.92
C GLU A 12 -2.67 11.24 11.64
N HIS A 13 -2.96 12.39 11.01
CA HIS A 13 -2.28 12.82 9.79
C HIS A 13 -0.75 12.84 10.00
N GLY A 14 -0.04 11.90 9.37
CA GLY A 14 1.42 11.77 9.44
C GLY A 14 1.93 10.50 10.13
N GLU A 15 1.05 9.65 10.66
CA GLU A 15 1.46 8.38 11.26
C GLU A 15 1.85 7.32 10.21
N THR A 16 2.95 6.61 10.45
CA THR A 16 3.36 5.48 9.62
C THR A 16 2.69 4.19 10.09
N VAL A 17 1.77 3.67 9.30
CA VAL A 17 1.05 2.42 9.58
C VAL A 17 1.56 1.29 8.68
N PHE A 18 1.75 0.11 9.27
CA PHE A 18 2.10 -1.12 8.56
C PHE A 18 0.83 -1.74 7.97
N ILE A 19 0.67 -1.73 6.65
CA ILE A 19 -0.57 -2.10 5.98
C ILE A 19 -0.31 -3.28 5.05
N PRO A 20 -0.97 -4.44 5.28
CA PRO A 20 -0.84 -5.58 4.40
C PRO A 20 -1.16 -5.22 2.96
N LEU A 21 -0.34 -5.71 2.03
CA LEU A 21 -0.50 -5.43 0.60
C LEU A 21 -1.90 -5.77 0.04
N ASN A 22 -2.54 -6.80 0.59
CA ASN A 22 -3.93 -7.17 0.27
C ASN A 22 -4.98 -6.11 0.60
N LYS A 23 -4.71 -5.24 1.57
CA LYS A 23 -5.62 -4.18 2.04
C LYS A 23 -5.37 -2.85 1.34
N LEU A 24 -4.30 -2.73 0.55
CA LEU A 24 -4.02 -1.55 -0.25
C LEU A 24 -4.82 -1.60 -1.55
N LYS A 25 -5.59 -0.54 -1.81
CA LYS A 25 -6.34 -0.28 -3.04
C LYS A 25 -5.82 0.98 -3.73
N LYS A 26 -6.21 1.21 -4.98
CA LYS A 26 -5.85 2.43 -5.71
C LYS A 26 -6.84 3.53 -5.36
N HIS A 27 -6.36 4.71 -4.97
CA HIS A 27 -7.24 5.88 -4.82
C HIS A 27 -7.66 6.41 -6.21
N PRO A 28 -8.95 6.72 -6.45
CA PRO A 28 -9.41 7.30 -7.72
C PRO A 28 -8.73 8.64 -8.04
N GLN A 29 -8.31 9.37 -7.00
CA GLN A 29 -7.61 10.65 -7.10
C GLN A 29 -6.09 10.49 -6.87
N ASN A 30 -5.48 9.45 -7.44
CA ASN A 30 -4.02 9.29 -7.36
C ASN A 30 -3.32 10.49 -8.02
N ALA A 31 -2.28 11.04 -7.38
CA ALA A 31 -1.56 12.23 -7.85
C ALA A 31 -0.99 12.06 -9.27
N ARG A 32 -0.65 10.82 -9.66
CA ARG A 32 -0.23 10.50 -11.03
C ARG A 32 -1.38 9.89 -11.82
N LYS A 33 -1.86 10.61 -12.83
CA LYS A 33 -2.91 10.14 -13.76
C LYS A 33 -2.36 9.22 -14.86
N THR A 34 -1.08 9.34 -15.21
CA THR A 34 -0.44 8.50 -16.23
C THR A 34 -0.11 7.11 -15.66
N PRO A 35 -0.55 6.02 -16.31
CA PRO A 35 -0.22 4.67 -15.86
C PRO A 35 1.29 4.42 -15.92
N HIS A 36 1.79 3.61 -14.99
CA HIS A 36 3.16 3.13 -15.06
C HIS A 36 3.28 2.05 -16.13
N SER A 37 4.30 2.14 -16.98
CA SER A 37 4.66 1.04 -17.89
C SER A 37 5.17 -0.17 -17.12
N GLU A 38 4.98 -1.36 -17.68
CA GLU A 38 5.41 -2.63 -17.07
C GLU A 38 6.91 -2.63 -16.76
N ALA A 39 7.74 -2.18 -17.71
CA ALA A 39 9.19 -2.04 -17.51
C ALA A 39 9.54 -1.15 -16.30
N SER A 40 8.78 -0.07 -16.06
CA SER A 40 8.98 0.78 -14.89
C SER A 40 8.62 0.07 -13.59
N ILE A 41 7.57 -0.74 -13.60
CA ILE A 41 7.12 -1.54 -12.45
C ILE A 41 8.16 -2.62 -12.13
N GLU A 42 8.70 -3.30 -13.14
CA GLU A 42 9.74 -4.32 -12.95
C GLU A 42 11.04 -3.72 -12.43
N ALA A 43 11.50 -2.60 -13.00
CA ALA A 43 12.68 -1.91 -12.48
C ALA A 43 12.49 -1.44 -11.03
N LYS A 44 11.29 -0.98 -10.67
CA LYS A 44 10.93 -0.66 -9.29
C LYS A 44 10.90 -1.89 -8.40
N ALA A 45 10.36 -3.01 -8.87
CA ALA A 45 10.34 -4.27 -8.12
C ALA A 45 11.76 -4.76 -7.81
N ALA A 46 12.65 -4.77 -8.81
CA ALA A 46 14.06 -5.11 -8.63
C ALA A 46 14.76 -4.16 -7.65
N SER A 47 14.50 -2.85 -7.76
CA SER A 47 15.05 -1.85 -6.83
C SER A 47 14.57 -2.06 -5.38
N ILE A 48 13.27 -2.34 -5.19
CA ILE A 48 12.70 -2.62 -3.86
C ILE A 48 13.23 -3.95 -3.30
N ALA A 49 13.44 -4.96 -4.14
CA ALA A 49 14.05 -6.21 -3.72
C ALA A 49 15.50 -6.02 -3.25
N ALA A 50 16.27 -5.17 -3.91
CA ALA A 50 17.67 -4.92 -3.59
C ALA A 50 17.88 -3.93 -2.43
N LYS A 51 17.05 -2.89 -2.34
CA LYS A 51 17.25 -1.73 -1.44
C LYS A 51 16.12 -1.51 -0.43
N GLY A 52 15.01 -2.25 -0.54
CA GLY A 52 13.79 -1.98 0.21
C GLY A 52 13.00 -0.79 -0.33
N ILE A 53 11.89 -0.48 0.34
CA ILE A 53 11.10 0.72 0.03
C ILE A 53 11.81 1.94 0.61
N LEU A 54 12.42 2.75 -0.25
CA LEU A 54 13.14 3.96 0.17
C LEU A 54 12.21 5.09 0.64
N GLN A 55 11.00 5.17 0.09
CA GLN A 55 10.02 6.20 0.43
C GLN A 55 8.63 5.58 0.58
N ASN A 56 8.03 5.82 1.73
CA ASN A 56 6.71 5.30 2.12
C ASN A 56 5.61 5.75 1.14
N LEU A 57 4.54 4.96 1.10
CA LEU A 57 3.31 5.27 0.37
C LEU A 57 2.51 6.31 1.16
N VAL A 58 1.79 7.18 0.45
CA VAL A 58 0.76 8.01 1.06
C VAL A 58 -0.57 7.31 0.84
N VAL A 59 -1.23 7.01 1.95
CA VAL A 59 -2.49 6.27 1.99
C VAL A 59 -3.50 7.01 2.82
N GLU A 60 -4.76 6.82 2.46
CA GLU A 60 -5.91 7.29 3.22
C GLU A 60 -6.76 6.08 3.58
N PRO A 61 -7.34 6.03 4.80
CA PRO A 61 -8.26 4.96 5.16
C PRO A 61 -9.49 5.00 4.24
N GLU A 62 -9.90 3.85 3.72
CA GLU A 62 -11.18 3.71 3.02
C GLU A 62 -12.30 3.73 4.08
N THR A 63 -13.26 4.65 3.92
CA THR A 63 -14.49 4.68 4.70
C THR A 63 -15.66 4.24 3.84
N ASP A 64 -16.61 3.52 4.41
CA ASP A 64 -17.87 3.18 3.73
C ASP A 64 -18.86 4.37 3.71
N ALA A 65 -20.07 4.13 3.22
CA ALA A 65 -21.13 5.12 3.12
C ALA A 65 -21.63 5.61 4.48
N GLU A 66 -21.46 4.83 5.55
CA GLU A 66 -21.75 5.21 6.93
C GLU A 66 -20.58 5.93 7.63
N GLY A 67 -19.41 6.02 6.97
CA GLY A 67 -18.21 6.65 7.51
C GLY A 67 -17.38 5.71 8.40
N GLU A 68 -17.68 4.42 8.42
CA GLU A 68 -16.90 3.43 9.15
C GLU A 68 -15.67 2.99 8.34
N PRO A 69 -14.51 2.78 8.99
CA PRO A 69 -13.31 2.33 8.30
C PRO A 69 -13.52 0.89 7.80
N THR A 70 -13.51 0.69 6.49
CA THR A 70 -13.70 -0.63 5.85
C THR A 70 -12.50 -1.57 6.06
N GLY A 71 -11.43 -1.07 6.71
CA GLY A 71 -10.20 -1.81 6.95
C GLY A 71 -9.31 -1.95 5.71
N CYS A 72 -9.64 -1.26 4.62
CA CYS A 72 -8.81 -1.08 3.45
C CYS A 72 -8.22 0.33 3.44
N TYR A 73 -7.13 0.50 2.70
CA TYR A 73 -6.44 1.77 2.55
C TYR A 73 -6.28 2.10 1.07
N LEU A 74 -6.62 3.33 0.70
CA LEU A 74 -6.50 3.83 -0.66
C LEU A 74 -5.15 4.53 -0.82
N VAL A 75 -4.36 4.10 -1.81
CA VAL A 75 -3.06 4.72 -2.12
C VAL A 75 -3.28 5.97 -2.97
N SER A 76 -3.08 7.14 -2.37
CA SER A 76 -3.21 8.45 -3.01
C SER A 76 -1.89 8.90 -3.66
N VAL A 77 -0.73 8.45 -3.16
CA VAL A 77 0.57 8.67 -3.80
C VAL A 77 1.45 7.41 -3.69
N GLY A 78 2.12 7.08 -4.81
CA GLY A 78 3.09 5.98 -4.84
C GLY A 78 2.57 4.68 -5.43
N GLU A 79 1.49 4.71 -6.22
CA GLU A 79 0.88 3.53 -6.86
C GLU A 79 1.91 2.64 -7.58
N GLY A 80 2.93 3.22 -8.23
CA GLY A 80 4.00 2.42 -8.86
C GLY A 80 4.78 1.51 -7.90
N ARG A 81 4.95 1.90 -6.62
CA ARG A 81 5.58 1.05 -5.60
C ARG A 81 4.64 -0.05 -5.13
N ARG A 82 3.34 0.25 -4.97
CA ARG A 82 2.30 -0.76 -4.70
C ARG A 82 2.26 -1.81 -5.82
N LEU A 83 2.27 -1.39 -7.08
CA LEU A 83 2.29 -2.29 -8.24
C LEU A 83 3.57 -3.14 -8.29
N ALA A 84 4.72 -2.55 -7.97
CA ALA A 84 5.97 -3.27 -7.88
C ALA A 84 5.92 -4.37 -6.79
N GLN A 85 5.40 -4.05 -5.60
CA GLN A 85 5.22 -5.05 -4.54
C GLN A 85 4.17 -6.11 -4.92
N LEU A 86 3.08 -5.75 -5.60
CA LEU A 86 2.13 -6.72 -6.16
C LEU A 86 2.79 -7.67 -7.15
N LEU A 87 3.69 -7.17 -7.99
CA LEU A 87 4.47 -7.98 -8.93
C LEU A 87 5.42 -8.94 -8.20
N ARG A 88 6.12 -8.47 -7.16
CA ARG A 88 6.97 -9.32 -6.30
C ARG A 88 6.17 -10.40 -5.57
N ALA A 89 4.99 -10.05 -5.08
CA ALA A 89 4.08 -11.02 -4.46
C ALA A 89 3.56 -12.06 -5.48
N LYS A 90 3.29 -11.66 -6.72
CA LYS A 90 2.99 -12.60 -7.82
C LYS A 90 4.18 -13.51 -8.13
N ARG A 91 5.41 -13.00 -8.05
CA ARG A 91 6.67 -13.75 -8.18
C ARG A 91 7.01 -14.61 -6.95
N LYS A 92 6.17 -14.58 -5.91
CA LYS A 92 6.36 -15.29 -4.62
C LYS A 92 7.62 -14.88 -3.85
N GLU A 93 8.18 -13.71 -4.13
CA GLU A 93 9.30 -13.15 -3.37
C GLU A 93 8.85 -12.64 -1.99
N ILE A 94 7.61 -12.17 -1.90
CA ILE A 94 7.00 -11.63 -0.67
C ILE A 94 5.59 -12.21 -0.48
N LYS A 95 5.11 -12.21 0.76
CA LYS A 95 3.72 -12.62 1.04
C LYS A 95 2.77 -11.47 0.72
N ARG A 96 1.55 -11.76 0.26
CA ARG A 96 0.55 -10.69 0.06
C ARG A 96 0.05 -10.08 1.38
N THR A 97 0.32 -10.74 2.49
CA THR A 97 0.06 -10.27 3.85
C THR A 97 1.25 -9.50 4.44
N GLU A 98 2.33 -9.34 3.68
CA GLU A 98 3.48 -8.57 4.11
C GLU A 98 3.08 -7.07 4.22
N PRO A 99 3.43 -6.42 5.34
CA PRO A 99 3.09 -5.02 5.57
C PRO A 99 3.94 -4.02 4.77
#